data_AF-A0AAD2CI62-F1
#
_entry.id   AF-A0AAD2CI62-F1
#
_cell.length_a   1.000
_cell.length_b   1.000
_cell.length_c   1.000
_cell.angle_alpha   90.00
_cell.angle_beta   90.00
_cell.angle_gamma   90.00
#
_symmetry.space_group_name_H-M   'P 1'
#
loop_
_entity.id
_entity.type
_entity.pdbx_description
1 polymer ?
#
loop_
_entity_poly.entity_id
_entity_poly.type
_entity_poly.pdbx_seq_one_letter_code
_entity_poly.pdbx_strand_id
1 'polypeptide(L)'
;MKISCSIITLVTLLLGSLASFAKGQVAPLYEAFDLGFCRVDPGDLGIAHDLAYVLGWDPNTAVECDQLCRDNDPFQGLRGFSEGGTSNACSCWYDNGLSPGEGGNCPSVFTGCNTAQIGTGEIEATVDWGFGRTCFKYNRFPVGSEANGDPHFRTWKNEHFEFHGQCDIVMTKVKNFANKDIDLDIHLRTSMVRYWSYIKAASIRIGNDILEVQGSSAAKEDGEDKRHHWINFEYRGDIADLGGFPVTISPRNDKYIIDLDSAYPGQMIEIKTYKEFVGVKIIGATEESFGNAVGITGDFNTGNTYARDGNTVLNDFNELGMEWQVLPSDGKLFHEMARPQFPELCYLPEDPRGERGRRLDESNITKEEAEAACAGLDDEFDRKGCIYDILATQDLDMVGAY
;
A
#
# COMPACT_ATOMS: atom_id res chain seq x y z
N MET A 1 -38.48 51.88 12.22
CA MET A 1 -37.25 51.21 11.77
C MET A 1 -37.45 50.84 10.30
N LYS A 2 -36.61 51.38 9.42
CA LYS A 2 -36.58 51.29 7.94
C LYS A 2 -36.29 49.85 7.47
N ILE A 3 -36.63 49.28 6.30
CA ILE A 3 -37.22 49.71 5.00
C ILE A 3 -37.63 48.43 4.20
N SER A 4 -38.77 48.51 3.47
CA SER A 4 -39.14 48.00 2.12
C SER A 4 -38.84 46.56 1.62
N CYS A 5 -39.84 45.95 0.95
CA CYS A 5 -39.60 45.27 -0.34
C CYS A 5 -40.85 45.33 -1.26
N SER A 6 -40.60 45.56 -2.55
CA SER A 6 -41.57 45.85 -3.63
C SER A 6 -41.80 44.66 -4.55
N ILE A 7 -42.93 44.72 -5.25
CA ILE A 7 -43.46 43.81 -6.28
C ILE A 7 -42.96 44.27 -7.68
N ILE A 8 -42.78 43.34 -8.64
CA ILE A 8 -43.38 43.33 -10.01
C ILE A 8 -42.58 42.46 -11.02
N THR A 9 -43.37 41.65 -11.72
CA THR A 9 -43.21 40.67 -12.81
C THR A 9 -42.71 41.22 -14.15
N LEU A 10 -42.05 40.39 -14.99
CA LEU A 10 -42.23 40.44 -16.46
C LEU A 10 -41.88 39.11 -17.17
N VAL A 11 -42.65 38.79 -18.21
CA VAL A 11 -42.58 37.63 -19.12
C VAL A 11 -42.11 38.10 -20.50
N THR A 12 -41.31 37.32 -21.25
CA THR A 12 -41.23 37.41 -22.73
C THR A 12 -40.76 36.10 -23.40
N LEU A 13 -41.26 35.86 -24.62
CA LEU A 13 -41.19 34.69 -25.50
C LEU A 13 -40.12 34.78 -26.64
N LEU A 14 -39.83 33.61 -27.25
CA LEU A 14 -39.54 33.29 -28.69
C LEU A 14 -38.10 33.36 -29.31
N LEU A 15 -37.66 32.16 -29.75
CA LEU A 15 -36.99 31.70 -30.99
C LEU A 15 -35.79 32.44 -31.63
N GLY A 16 -34.74 31.68 -31.98
CA GLY A 16 -33.92 31.91 -33.19
C GLY A 16 -32.39 31.72 -33.05
N SER A 17 -31.84 30.81 -33.86
CA SER A 17 -30.45 30.29 -33.93
C SER A 17 -29.32 31.29 -34.26
N LEU A 18 -28.10 31.03 -33.75
CA LEU A 18 -26.85 30.79 -34.52
C LEU A 18 -25.65 30.51 -33.60
N ALA A 19 -24.81 29.57 -34.01
CA ALA A 19 -23.76 28.91 -33.24
C ALA A 19 -22.52 29.77 -32.95
N SER A 20 -21.90 29.55 -31.79
CA SER A 20 -20.45 29.47 -31.63
C SER A 20 -20.07 28.83 -30.29
N PHE A 21 -19.21 27.83 -30.37
CA PHE A 21 -18.54 27.04 -29.34
C PHE A 21 -18.35 27.70 -27.97
N ALA A 22 -18.85 27.04 -26.93
CA ALA A 22 -18.25 27.03 -25.60
C ALA A 22 -18.21 25.58 -25.10
N LYS A 23 -16.98 25.04 -24.98
CA LYS A 23 -16.67 23.82 -24.22
C LYS A 23 -17.19 24.00 -22.80
N GLY A 24 -18.15 23.18 -22.39
CA GLY A 24 -18.78 23.30 -21.08
C GLY A 24 -20.14 22.63 -21.05
N GLN A 25 -20.19 21.34 -21.38
CA GLN A 25 -21.30 20.49 -20.97
C GLN A 25 -20.70 19.33 -20.17
N VAL A 26 -21.01 19.37 -18.88
CA VAL A 26 -20.84 18.30 -17.91
C VAL A 26 -21.49 17.06 -18.52
N ALA A 27 -20.69 16.01 -18.75
CA ALA A 27 -21.21 14.71 -19.20
C ALA A 27 -22.20 14.19 -18.14
N PRO A 28 -23.30 13.52 -18.56
CA PRO A 28 -24.24 12.94 -17.61
C PRO A 28 -23.50 11.92 -16.73
N LEU A 29 -23.77 11.95 -15.43
CA LEU A 29 -23.33 10.94 -14.46
C LEU A 29 -23.73 9.56 -14.99
N TYR A 30 -22.78 8.81 -15.54
CA TYR A 30 -22.96 7.39 -15.79
C TYR A 30 -22.99 6.71 -14.42
N GLU A 31 -24.11 6.08 -14.07
CA GLU A 31 -24.19 5.25 -12.87
C GLU A 31 -23.22 4.07 -13.06
N ALA A 32 -22.11 4.10 -12.32
CA ALA A 32 -21.22 2.95 -12.19
C ALA A 32 -21.98 1.88 -11.38
N PHE A 33 -22.29 0.75 -12.01
CA PHE A 33 -22.80 -0.41 -11.30
C PHE A 33 -21.61 -1.23 -10.83
N ASP A 34 -21.41 -1.33 -9.51
CA ASP A 34 -20.44 -2.26 -8.90
C ASP A 34 -20.91 -3.71 -9.17
N LEU A 35 -20.50 -4.28 -10.29
CA LEU A 35 -20.76 -5.66 -10.67
C LEU A 35 -19.47 -6.46 -10.54
N GLY A 36 -19.50 -7.47 -9.66
CA GLY A 36 -18.36 -8.30 -9.29
C GLY A 36 -17.78 -9.19 -10.40
N PHE A 37 -16.60 -9.75 -10.12
CA PHE A 37 -15.73 -10.48 -11.05
C PHE A 37 -16.16 -11.96 -11.24
N CYS A 38 -15.98 -12.50 -12.45
CA CYS A 38 -16.05 -13.93 -12.75
C CYS A 38 -14.64 -14.54 -12.84
N ARG A 39 -14.37 -15.62 -12.09
CA ARG A 39 -13.19 -16.48 -12.29
C ARG A 39 -13.61 -17.65 -13.19
N VAL A 40 -13.03 -17.73 -14.38
CA VAL A 40 -13.15 -18.93 -15.23
C VAL A 40 -12.15 -19.95 -14.71
N ASP A 41 -12.61 -21.16 -14.38
CA ASP A 41 -11.74 -22.29 -14.03
C ASP A 41 -10.74 -22.55 -15.17
N PRO A 42 -9.50 -22.99 -14.90
CA PRO A 42 -8.49 -23.23 -15.92
C PRO A 42 -8.80 -24.52 -16.68
N GLY A 43 -9.79 -24.43 -17.58
CA GLY A 43 -10.07 -25.38 -18.64
C GLY A 43 -9.65 -24.78 -19.98
N ASP A 44 -8.46 -25.18 -20.42
CA ASP A 44 -7.92 -25.18 -21.79
C ASP A 44 -7.34 -23.92 -22.46
N LEU A 45 -7.49 -22.69 -22.00
CA LEU A 45 -6.76 -21.54 -22.61
C LEU A 45 -6.32 -20.52 -21.56
N GLY A 46 -5.10 -20.71 -21.04
CA GLY A 46 -4.57 -20.02 -19.86
C GLY A 46 -4.23 -18.54 -20.04
N ILE A 47 -5.23 -17.67 -20.13
CA ILE A 47 -5.05 -16.21 -19.98
C ILE A 47 -6.14 -15.70 -19.02
N ALA A 48 -5.73 -15.07 -17.91
CA ALA A 48 -6.62 -14.47 -16.94
C ALA A 48 -6.52 -12.93 -17.02
N HIS A 49 -7.66 -12.26 -17.15
CA HIS A 49 -7.78 -10.81 -17.05
C HIS A 49 -8.73 -10.47 -15.89
N ASP A 50 -8.43 -9.42 -15.13
CA ASP A 50 -9.24 -8.99 -13.99
C ASP A 50 -10.25 -7.92 -14.44
N LEU A 51 -11.55 -8.25 -14.51
CA LEU A 51 -12.63 -7.33 -14.91
C LEU A 51 -12.92 -6.30 -13.81
N ALA A 52 -12.38 -5.09 -13.93
CA ALA A 52 -12.54 -4.05 -12.93
C ALA A 52 -13.99 -3.59 -12.75
N TYR A 53 -14.68 -3.19 -13.83
CA TYR A 53 -16.08 -2.74 -13.83
C TYR A 53 -16.61 -2.54 -15.25
N VAL A 54 -17.92 -2.33 -15.38
CA VAL A 54 -18.60 -2.07 -16.65
C VAL A 54 -19.20 -0.66 -16.65
N LEU A 55 -18.86 0.13 -17.67
CA LEU A 55 -19.42 1.47 -17.88
C LEU A 55 -20.51 1.43 -18.94
N GLY A 56 -21.64 2.07 -18.69
CA GLY A 56 -22.60 2.36 -19.75
C GLY A 56 -21.99 3.31 -20.79
N TRP A 57 -22.19 3.03 -22.08
CA TRP A 57 -21.67 3.86 -23.17
C TRP A 57 -22.80 4.26 -24.13
N ASP A 58 -22.94 5.54 -24.46
CA ASP A 58 -23.90 5.99 -25.47
C ASP A 58 -23.34 5.74 -26.89
N PRO A 59 -23.99 4.86 -27.70
CA PRO A 59 -23.53 4.52 -29.05
C PRO A 59 -23.52 5.71 -30.02
N ASN A 60 -24.11 6.86 -29.66
CA ASN A 60 -24.05 8.08 -30.45
C ASN A 60 -22.79 8.94 -30.19
N THR A 61 -21.98 8.56 -29.20
CA THR A 61 -20.70 9.21 -28.88
C THR A 61 -19.56 8.29 -29.31
N ALA A 62 -18.71 8.74 -30.24
CA ALA A 62 -17.56 7.98 -30.71
C ALA A 62 -16.41 8.03 -29.68
N VAL A 63 -16.64 7.44 -28.50
CA VAL A 63 -15.59 7.23 -27.49
C VAL A 63 -15.21 5.76 -27.53
N GLU A 64 -13.93 5.46 -27.78
CA GLU A 64 -13.42 4.09 -27.69
C GLU A 64 -13.46 3.64 -26.23
N CYS A 65 -13.98 2.44 -25.96
CA CYS A 65 -14.09 1.88 -24.61
C CYS A 65 -12.77 1.91 -23.83
N ASP A 66 -11.65 1.72 -24.53
CA ASP A 66 -10.32 1.77 -23.95
C ASP A 66 -9.96 3.14 -23.37
N GLN A 67 -10.37 4.22 -24.04
CA GLN A 67 -10.21 5.58 -23.51
C GLN A 67 -11.19 5.84 -22.36
N LEU A 68 -12.44 5.40 -22.49
CA LEU A 68 -13.46 5.57 -21.44
C LEU A 68 -13.06 4.87 -20.13
N CYS A 69 -12.46 3.68 -20.21
CA CYS A 69 -11.96 2.95 -19.05
C CYS A 69 -10.76 3.65 -18.41
N ARG A 70 -9.81 4.14 -19.21
CA ARG A 70 -8.66 4.90 -18.70
C ARG A 70 -9.03 6.23 -18.07
N ASP A 71 -10.03 6.92 -18.61
CA ASP A 71 -10.51 8.19 -18.04
C ASP A 71 -11.21 8.00 -16.69
N ASN A 72 -11.59 6.76 -16.34
CA ASN A 72 -12.22 6.39 -15.08
C ASN A 72 -11.32 5.50 -14.21
N ASP A 73 -10.02 5.47 -14.47
CA ASP A 73 -9.04 4.57 -13.84
C ASP A 73 -8.28 5.25 -12.67
N PRO A 74 -8.75 5.11 -11.41
CA PRO A 74 -8.09 5.74 -10.27
C PRO A 74 -6.74 5.10 -9.89
N PHE A 75 -6.34 4.00 -10.54
CA PHE A 75 -5.14 3.22 -10.18
C PHE A 75 -4.12 3.06 -11.32
N GLN A 76 -4.42 3.55 -12.53
CA GLN A 76 -3.60 3.45 -13.75
C GLN A 76 -3.24 1.99 -14.10
N GLY A 77 -3.92 1.43 -15.09
CA GLY A 77 -3.75 0.05 -15.55
C GLY A 77 -4.94 -0.53 -16.32
N LEU A 78 -6.02 0.24 -16.50
CA LEU A 78 -7.23 -0.23 -17.16
C LEU A 78 -7.13 -0.23 -18.68
N ARG A 79 -7.68 -1.31 -19.25
CA ARG A 79 -7.97 -1.49 -20.68
C ARG A 79 -9.46 -1.70 -20.88
N GLY A 80 -10.02 -1.08 -21.90
CA GLY A 80 -11.44 -1.19 -22.21
C GLY A 80 -11.71 -2.01 -23.47
N PHE A 81 -12.63 -2.96 -23.36
CA PHE A 81 -13.15 -3.72 -24.50
C PHE A 81 -14.64 -3.46 -24.68
N SER A 82 -15.07 -3.26 -25.93
CA SER A 82 -16.48 -3.25 -26.26
C SER A 82 -17.00 -4.69 -26.29
N GLU A 83 -18.01 -5.00 -25.48
CA GLU A 83 -18.72 -6.27 -25.64
C GLU A 83 -19.49 -6.23 -26.97
N GLY A 84 -19.12 -7.13 -27.89
CA GLY A 84 -19.84 -7.29 -29.15
C GLY A 84 -21.24 -7.82 -28.89
N GLY A 85 -22.24 -6.95 -28.81
CA GLY A 85 -23.63 -7.32 -28.53
C GLY A 85 -24.54 -6.11 -28.31
N THR A 86 -25.82 -6.34 -28.03
CA THR A 86 -26.84 -5.30 -27.82
C THR A 86 -26.70 -4.54 -26.49
N SER A 87 -25.68 -4.82 -25.70
CA SER A 87 -25.33 -4.09 -24.49
C SER A 87 -24.48 -2.88 -24.87
N ASN A 88 -25.05 -1.68 -24.72
CA ASN A 88 -24.36 -0.40 -24.84
C ASN A 88 -23.42 -0.19 -23.64
N ALA A 89 -22.37 -1.01 -23.54
CA ALA A 89 -21.52 -1.10 -22.37
C ALA A 89 -20.05 -1.36 -22.74
N CYS A 90 -19.14 -0.78 -21.96
CA CYS A 90 -17.70 -0.97 -22.04
C CYS A 90 -17.24 -1.74 -20.81
N SER A 91 -16.56 -2.87 -21.02
CA SER A 91 -15.99 -3.67 -19.94
C SER A 91 -14.53 -3.26 -19.74
N CYS A 92 -14.19 -2.80 -18.54
CA CYS A 92 -12.88 -2.28 -18.15
C CYS A 92 -12.11 -3.34 -17.35
N TRP A 93 -10.85 -3.58 -17.68
CA TRP A 93 -10.03 -4.67 -17.12
C TRP A 93 -8.66 -4.17 -16.69
N TYR A 94 -8.09 -4.66 -15.58
CA TYR A 94 -6.69 -4.38 -15.24
C TYR A 94 -5.76 -5.27 -16.06
N ASP A 95 -4.78 -4.65 -16.71
CA ASP A 95 -3.77 -5.32 -17.52
C ASP A 95 -2.67 -5.89 -16.61
N ASN A 96 -2.74 -7.19 -16.31
CA ASN A 96 -1.68 -7.92 -15.61
C ASN A 96 -0.44 -8.17 -16.52
N GLY A 97 -0.31 -7.43 -17.62
CA GLY A 97 0.90 -7.38 -18.45
C GLY A 97 0.92 -8.28 -19.69
N LEU A 98 -0.23 -8.77 -20.19
CA LEU A 98 -0.30 -9.63 -21.39
C LEU A 98 -1.57 -9.39 -22.23
N SER A 99 -1.47 -9.50 -23.57
CA SER A 99 -2.55 -9.23 -24.55
C SER A 99 -3.63 -10.34 -24.64
N PRO A 100 -4.89 -10.04 -25.05
CA PRO A 100 -6.04 -10.93 -24.85
C PRO A 100 -6.34 -11.93 -25.98
N GLY A 101 -6.90 -13.10 -25.61
CA GLY A 101 -7.55 -14.07 -26.51
C GLY A 101 -8.15 -15.31 -25.82
N GLU A 102 -9.47 -15.51 -26.00
CA GLU A 102 -10.33 -16.71 -25.82
C GLU A 102 -10.81 -17.10 -24.40
N GLY A 103 -12.10 -17.47 -24.29
CA GLY A 103 -12.90 -17.45 -23.06
C GLY A 103 -13.43 -18.79 -22.52
N GLY A 104 -14.17 -18.74 -21.41
CA GLY A 104 -14.82 -19.92 -20.80
C GLY A 104 -15.97 -19.57 -19.82
N ASN A 105 -16.84 -20.55 -19.57
CA ASN A 105 -18.11 -20.46 -18.80
C ASN A 105 -17.97 -20.96 -17.35
N CYS A 106 -18.66 -20.35 -16.38
CA CYS A 106 -18.71 -20.77 -14.97
C CYS A 106 -19.96 -21.62 -14.61
N PRO A 107 -19.86 -22.67 -13.75
CA PRO A 107 -20.99 -23.49 -13.31
C PRO A 107 -21.59 -23.09 -11.94
N SER A 108 -22.86 -23.44 -11.72
CA SER A 108 -23.72 -23.14 -10.56
C SER A 108 -23.59 -24.15 -9.41
N VAL A 109 -23.58 -23.74 -8.11
CA VAL A 109 -24.58 -24.01 -7.01
C VAL A 109 -24.16 -23.34 -5.66
N PHE A 110 -25.12 -22.73 -4.92
CA PHE A 110 -25.36 -22.76 -3.44
C PHE A 110 -25.60 -21.43 -2.66
N THR A 111 -26.45 -21.56 -1.64
CA THR A 111 -27.18 -20.57 -0.81
C THR A 111 -26.44 -20.03 0.43
N GLY A 112 -26.54 -18.71 0.68
CA GLY A 112 -26.54 -18.08 2.03
C GLY A 112 -25.32 -17.21 2.38
N CYS A 113 -25.28 -15.94 1.94
CA CYS A 113 -24.23 -14.99 2.35
C CYS A 113 -24.62 -14.26 3.65
N ASN A 114 -23.74 -14.21 4.66
CA ASN A 114 -23.91 -13.46 5.91
C ASN A 114 -22.95 -12.26 5.95
N THR A 115 -23.36 -11.17 6.58
CA THR A 115 -22.73 -9.83 6.57
C THR A 115 -21.23 -9.78 6.94
N ALA A 116 -20.45 -9.09 6.11
CA ALA A 116 -19.04 -8.73 6.34
C ALA A 116 -18.83 -7.80 7.57
N GLN A 117 -17.72 -7.99 8.28
CA GLN A 117 -17.25 -7.05 9.31
C GLN A 117 -16.40 -5.94 8.66
N ILE A 118 -16.59 -4.70 9.11
CA ILE A 118 -15.79 -3.55 8.67
C ILE A 118 -14.36 -3.71 9.22
N GLY A 119 -13.35 -3.73 8.35
CA GLY A 119 -11.93 -3.63 8.73
C GLY A 119 -11.01 -4.80 8.39
N THR A 120 -11.51 -5.93 7.85
CA THR A 120 -10.65 -7.12 7.60
C THR A 120 -10.18 -7.29 6.16
N GLY A 121 -10.35 -6.28 5.31
CA GLY A 121 -10.07 -6.43 3.87
C GLY A 121 -10.95 -7.46 3.18
N GLU A 122 -12.00 -7.97 3.85
CA GLU A 122 -12.87 -9.01 3.33
C GLU A 122 -14.24 -8.41 3.03
N ILE A 123 -14.56 -8.25 1.75
CA ILE A 123 -15.90 -7.86 1.32
C ILE A 123 -16.58 -9.12 0.77
N GLU A 124 -17.71 -9.51 1.35
CA GLU A 124 -18.63 -10.44 0.70
C GLU A 124 -19.67 -9.67 -0.11
N ALA A 125 -19.57 -9.72 -1.44
CA ALA A 125 -20.61 -9.16 -2.30
C ALA A 125 -21.60 -10.25 -2.74
N THR A 126 -22.88 -9.89 -2.79
CA THR A 126 -23.94 -10.75 -3.34
C THR A 126 -24.46 -10.12 -4.63
N VAL A 127 -24.41 -10.84 -5.73
CA VAL A 127 -25.06 -10.43 -6.98
C VAL A 127 -26.22 -11.39 -7.27
N ASP A 128 -27.41 -10.84 -7.51
CA ASP A 128 -28.62 -11.62 -7.83
C ASP A 128 -28.93 -11.50 -9.34
N TRP A 129 -28.61 -12.55 -10.08
CA TRP A 129 -28.74 -12.59 -11.54
C TRP A 129 -30.09 -13.13 -12.02
N GLY A 130 -31.08 -13.26 -11.13
CA GLY A 130 -32.40 -13.81 -11.47
C GLY A 130 -32.44 -15.34 -11.69
N PHE A 131 -31.28 -16.03 -11.61
CA PHE A 131 -31.17 -17.50 -11.64
C PHE A 131 -30.36 -18.09 -10.47
N GLY A 132 -29.98 -17.28 -9.48
CA GLY A 132 -29.23 -17.70 -8.30
C GLY A 132 -28.41 -16.56 -7.71
N ARG A 133 -28.15 -16.64 -6.40
CA ARG A 133 -27.22 -15.77 -5.70
C ARG A 133 -25.83 -16.36 -5.76
N THR A 134 -24.83 -15.57 -6.15
CA THR A 134 -23.43 -15.93 -6.04
C THR A 134 -22.78 -15.03 -4.98
N CYS A 135 -22.13 -15.63 -3.98
CA CYS A 135 -21.34 -14.91 -2.99
C CYS A 135 -19.88 -14.88 -3.47
N PHE A 136 -19.22 -13.72 -3.41
CA PHE A 136 -17.79 -13.59 -3.73
C PHE A 136 -17.03 -13.05 -2.52
N LYS A 137 -15.91 -13.69 -2.17
CA LYS A 137 -14.97 -13.22 -1.17
C LYS A 137 -13.90 -12.38 -1.88
N TYR A 138 -13.83 -11.09 -1.59
CA TYR A 138 -12.74 -10.22 -2.03
C TYR A 138 -11.73 -10.05 -0.93
N ASN A 139 -10.45 -10.27 -1.23
CA ASN A 139 -9.36 -9.70 -0.45
C ASN A 139 -9.12 -8.29 -1.01
N ARG A 140 -9.83 -7.28 -0.49
CA ARG A 140 -9.36 -5.90 -0.59
C ARG A 140 -8.05 -5.88 0.16
N PHE A 141 -6.92 -5.85 -0.56
CA PHE A 141 -5.64 -5.53 0.06
C PHE A 141 -5.87 -4.27 0.89
N PRO A 142 -5.61 -4.28 2.21
CA PRO A 142 -5.80 -3.09 3.01
C PRO A 142 -4.95 -1.99 2.36
N VAL A 143 -5.61 -0.90 1.94
CA VAL A 143 -4.90 0.28 1.44
C VAL A 143 -3.90 0.68 2.51
N GLY A 144 -2.62 0.81 2.14
CA GLY A 144 -1.56 0.82 3.12
C GLY A 144 -0.19 0.89 2.47
N SER A 145 0.82 0.98 3.32
CA SER A 145 2.22 0.93 2.94
C SER A 145 2.96 0.13 3.99
N GLU A 146 4.01 -0.58 3.57
CA GLU A 146 4.81 -1.36 4.50
C GLU A 146 6.29 -1.37 4.13
N ALA A 147 7.12 -1.66 5.12
CA ALA A 147 8.53 -1.91 4.95
C ALA A 147 8.96 -3.05 5.87
N ASN A 148 9.60 -4.10 5.35
CA ASN A 148 10.01 -5.28 6.12
C ASN A 148 11.23 -5.97 5.48
N GLY A 149 11.77 -6.98 6.17
CA GLY A 149 12.83 -7.83 5.63
C GLY A 149 14.12 -7.07 5.30
N ASP A 150 14.73 -7.44 4.18
CA ASP A 150 15.87 -6.77 3.59
C ASP A 150 15.51 -5.58 2.69
N PRO A 151 15.36 -4.41 3.32
CA PRO A 151 14.24 -3.49 3.12
C PRO A 151 13.47 -3.67 1.80
N HIS A 152 12.41 -4.47 1.85
CA HIS A 152 11.34 -4.38 0.86
C HIS A 152 10.38 -3.26 1.26
N PHE A 153 9.97 -2.45 0.29
CA PHE A 153 9.01 -1.37 0.47
C PHE A 153 7.80 -1.61 -0.41
N ARG A 154 6.60 -1.40 0.14
CA ARG A 154 5.35 -1.29 -0.60
C ARG A 154 4.84 0.15 -0.51
N THR A 155 4.72 0.83 -1.65
CA THR A 155 4.16 2.19 -1.71
C THR A 155 2.65 2.19 -1.45
N TRP A 156 2.07 3.38 -1.27
CA TRP A 156 0.61 3.55 -1.13
C TRP A 156 -0.21 3.01 -2.31
N LYS A 157 0.40 2.89 -3.48
CA LYS A 157 -0.20 2.36 -4.72
C LYS A 157 0.32 0.97 -5.09
N ASN A 158 0.78 0.21 -4.09
CA ASN A 158 1.18 -1.19 -4.23
C ASN A 158 2.38 -1.41 -5.17
N GLU A 159 3.21 -0.39 -5.39
CA GLU A 159 4.50 -0.55 -6.06
C GLU A 159 5.50 -1.14 -5.07
N HIS A 160 6.20 -2.19 -5.51
CA HIS A 160 7.23 -2.87 -4.73
C HIS A 160 8.60 -2.43 -5.21
N PHE A 161 9.45 -2.01 -4.29
CA PHE A 161 10.87 -1.76 -4.55
C PHE A 161 11.74 -2.12 -3.35
N GLU A 162 13.05 -2.10 -3.56
CA GLU A 162 14.07 -2.38 -2.56
C GLU A 162 15.10 -1.25 -2.53
N PHE A 163 15.60 -0.95 -1.35
CA PHE A 163 16.72 -0.03 -1.17
C PHE A 163 17.66 -0.58 -0.10
N HIS A 164 18.84 -1.03 -0.54
CA HIS A 164 19.82 -1.68 0.34
C HIS A 164 20.87 -0.74 0.93
N GLY A 165 20.54 0.55 1.11
CA GLY A 165 21.43 1.50 1.78
C GLY A 165 21.43 1.34 3.30
N GLN A 166 22.57 1.51 3.96
CA GLN A 166 22.65 1.63 5.43
C GLN A 166 22.60 3.10 5.83
N CYS A 167 21.52 3.48 6.52
CA CYS A 167 21.30 4.78 7.14
C CYS A 167 19.97 4.78 7.91
N ASP A 168 19.61 5.93 8.48
CA ASP A 168 18.24 6.17 8.90
C ASP A 168 17.43 6.75 7.71
N ILE A 169 16.24 6.23 7.46
CA ILE A 169 15.36 6.55 6.32
C ILE A 169 14.03 7.09 6.82
N VAL A 170 13.51 8.14 6.18
CA VAL A 170 12.13 8.62 6.38
C VAL A 170 11.19 7.74 5.55
N MET A 171 10.52 6.78 6.20
CA MET A 171 9.53 5.94 5.52
C MET A 171 8.30 6.75 5.14
N THR A 172 7.73 7.43 6.13
CA THR A 172 6.60 8.34 5.91
C THR A 172 6.54 9.42 6.97
N LYS A 173 5.97 10.55 6.59
CA LYS A 173 5.76 11.73 7.42
C LYS A 173 4.44 12.38 7.06
N VAL A 174 3.62 12.63 8.06
CA VAL A 174 2.31 13.26 7.91
C VAL A 174 2.23 14.46 8.83
N LYS A 175 1.98 15.63 8.24
CA LYS A 175 1.76 16.87 8.99
C LYS A 175 0.29 17.02 9.37
N ASN A 176 0.04 17.60 10.54
CA ASN A 176 -1.33 17.82 11.07
C ASN A 176 -2.15 16.52 11.11
N PHE A 177 -1.50 15.41 11.47
CA PHE A 177 -2.10 14.11 11.61
C PHE A 177 -3.26 14.12 12.61
N ALA A 178 -4.28 13.33 12.33
CA ALA A 178 -5.50 13.19 13.13
C ALA A 178 -6.25 14.51 13.37
N ASN A 179 -6.05 15.53 12.53
CA ASN A 179 -6.63 16.87 12.67
C ASN A 179 -6.35 17.51 14.05
N LYS A 180 -5.23 17.14 14.69
CA LYS A 180 -4.91 17.48 16.09
C LYS A 180 -3.70 18.42 16.23
N ASP A 181 -3.24 19.06 15.16
CA ASP A 181 -1.98 19.84 15.12
C ASP A 181 -0.77 19.04 15.66
N ILE A 182 -0.80 17.71 15.50
CA ILE A 182 0.30 16.80 15.80
C ILE A 182 0.84 16.21 14.51
N ASP A 183 2.10 15.82 14.50
CA ASP A 183 2.71 15.15 13.35
C ASP A 183 2.84 13.66 13.62
N LEU A 184 2.83 12.86 12.55
CA LEU A 184 3.24 11.46 12.53
C LEU A 184 4.53 11.36 11.72
N ASP A 185 5.57 10.74 12.28
CA ASP A 185 6.81 10.43 11.55
C ASP A 185 7.19 8.98 11.80
N ILE A 186 7.52 8.25 10.73
CA ILE A 186 8.00 6.88 10.79
C ILE A 186 9.39 6.84 10.14
N HIS A 187 10.40 6.57 10.97
CA HIS A 187 11.77 6.39 10.51
C HIS A 187 12.18 4.93 10.63
N LEU A 188 12.95 4.46 9.65
CA LEU A 188 13.55 3.13 9.64
C LEU A 188 15.06 3.27 9.79
N ARG A 189 15.68 2.35 10.53
CA ARG A 189 17.13 2.23 10.61
C ARG A 189 17.54 0.95 9.90
N THR A 190 18.28 1.10 8.81
CA THR A 190 18.80 -0.02 8.04
C THR A 190 20.25 -0.32 8.42
N SER A 191 20.64 -1.60 8.35
CA SER A 191 21.99 -2.07 8.66
C SER A 191 22.49 -2.98 7.54
N MET A 192 23.71 -2.75 7.05
CA MET A 192 24.28 -3.50 5.94
C MET A 192 24.87 -4.83 6.38
N VAL A 193 24.65 -5.86 5.57
CA VAL A 193 25.27 -7.18 5.63
C VAL A 193 25.89 -7.49 4.27
N ARG A 194 27.19 -7.22 4.15
CA ARG A 194 28.00 -7.43 2.92
C ARG A 194 27.44 -6.70 1.70
N TYR A 195 26.47 -7.29 1.00
CA TYR A 195 25.92 -6.83 -0.28
C TYR A 195 24.40 -6.53 -0.23
N TRP A 196 23.77 -6.67 0.93
CA TRP A 196 22.38 -6.32 1.18
C TRP A 196 22.27 -5.60 2.53
N SER A 197 21.10 -5.12 2.92
CA SER A 197 20.84 -4.55 4.25
C SER A 197 19.51 -5.07 4.80
N TYR A 198 19.24 -4.90 6.09
CA TYR A 198 17.94 -5.18 6.72
C TYR A 198 17.46 -4.00 7.56
N ILE A 199 16.15 -3.95 7.84
CA ILE A 199 15.59 -2.99 8.79
C ILE A 199 15.86 -3.50 10.21
N LYS A 200 16.79 -2.84 10.92
CA LYS A 200 17.21 -3.21 12.27
C LYS A 200 16.33 -2.60 13.36
N ALA A 201 15.82 -1.39 13.12
CA ALA A 201 14.93 -0.71 14.05
C ALA A 201 13.93 0.17 13.29
N ALA A 202 12.79 0.42 13.92
CA ALA A 202 11.81 1.40 13.49
C ALA A 202 11.52 2.36 14.65
N SER A 203 11.34 3.65 14.33
CA SER A 203 10.90 4.64 15.31
C SER A 203 9.70 5.41 14.78
N ILE A 204 8.65 5.46 15.58
CA ILE A 204 7.38 6.12 15.28
C ILE A 204 7.19 7.26 16.28
N ARG A 205 7.08 8.49 15.77
CA ARG A 205 6.68 9.66 16.54
C ARG A 205 5.24 10.01 16.25
N ILE A 206 4.43 10.20 17.29
CA ILE A 206 3.10 10.84 17.19
C ILE A 206 3.06 12.00 18.19
N GLY A 207 2.96 13.23 17.67
CA GLY A 207 3.09 14.42 18.49
C GLY A 207 4.46 14.49 19.17
N ASN A 208 4.50 14.40 20.50
CA ASN A 208 5.74 14.45 21.27
C ASN A 208 6.26 13.06 21.68
N ASP A 209 5.43 12.02 21.54
CA ASP A 209 5.81 10.69 21.99
C ASP A 209 6.51 9.93 20.87
N ILE A 210 7.54 9.17 21.24
CA ILE A 210 8.39 8.42 20.34
C ILE A 210 8.45 6.97 20.82
N LEU A 211 7.99 6.04 20.00
CA LEU A 211 8.19 4.61 20.19
C LEU A 211 9.26 4.12 19.22
N GLU A 212 10.41 3.70 19.74
CA GLU A 212 11.42 2.97 18.99
C GLU A 212 11.35 1.48 19.33
N VAL A 213 11.44 0.62 18.31
CA VAL A 213 11.48 -0.83 18.43
C VAL A 213 12.66 -1.36 17.63
N GLN A 214 13.47 -2.23 18.23
CA GLN A 214 14.67 -2.83 17.63
C GLN A 214 14.56 -4.36 17.63
N GLY A 215 14.96 -4.98 16.53
CA GLY A 215 15.08 -6.43 16.43
C GLY A 215 16.26 -6.98 17.23
N SER A 216 16.21 -8.27 17.58
CA SER A 216 17.28 -8.97 18.29
C SER A 216 17.39 -10.44 17.85
N SER A 217 18.62 -10.89 17.56
CA SER A 217 18.92 -12.29 17.24
C SER A 217 18.88 -13.20 18.47
N ALA A 218 18.87 -12.65 19.69
CA ALA A 218 18.90 -13.44 20.91
C ALA A 218 17.53 -14.07 21.19
N ALA A 219 17.47 -15.41 21.19
CA ALA A 219 16.26 -16.15 21.52
C ALA A 219 15.76 -15.89 22.96
N LYS A 220 16.66 -15.48 23.87
CA LYS A 220 16.42 -14.95 25.22
C LYS A 220 17.64 -14.12 25.62
N GLU A 221 17.44 -12.97 26.24
CA GLU A 221 18.49 -12.26 26.98
C GLU A 221 18.15 -12.38 28.47
N ASP A 222 18.99 -13.06 29.24
CA ASP A 222 18.88 -13.24 30.70
C ASP A 222 17.53 -13.75 31.25
N GLY A 223 16.74 -14.44 30.42
CA GLY A 223 15.45 -15.01 30.81
C GLY A 223 14.29 -14.01 30.82
N GLU A 224 14.52 -12.77 30.39
CA GLU A 224 13.50 -11.73 30.23
C GLU A 224 12.96 -11.63 28.79
N ASP A 225 11.90 -10.85 28.65
CA ASP A 225 11.20 -10.60 27.39
C ASP A 225 12.16 -10.03 26.34
N LYS A 226 12.11 -10.59 25.11
CA LYS A 226 13.07 -10.32 24.01
C LYS A 226 13.00 -8.91 23.42
N ARG A 227 12.11 -8.09 23.94
CA ARG A 227 11.63 -6.87 23.31
C ARG A 227 12.55 -5.72 23.67
N HIS A 228 13.19 -5.16 22.66
CA HIS A 228 13.96 -3.94 22.77
C HIS A 228 13.11 -2.79 22.24
N HIS A 229 12.53 -2.04 23.16
CA HIS A 229 11.82 -0.82 22.82
C HIS A 229 12.25 0.32 23.72
N TRP A 230 12.07 1.53 23.20
CA TRP A 230 12.24 2.76 23.95
C TRP A 230 10.99 3.61 23.74
N ILE A 231 10.39 4.04 24.83
CA ILE A 231 9.36 5.08 24.81
C ILE A 231 10.00 6.37 25.27
N ASN A 232 10.03 7.39 24.43
CA ASN A 232 10.69 8.67 24.74
C ASN A 232 12.15 8.50 25.22
N PHE A 233 12.88 7.57 24.59
CA PHE A 233 14.25 7.17 24.93
C PHE A 233 14.43 6.45 26.28
N GLU A 234 13.34 6.13 26.98
CA GLU A 234 13.37 5.26 28.15
C GLU A 234 13.31 3.80 27.72
N TYR A 235 14.39 3.07 27.98
CA TYR A 235 14.49 1.65 27.63
C TYR A 235 13.46 0.83 28.41
N ARG A 236 12.65 0.06 27.67
CA ARG A 236 11.57 -0.78 28.20
C ARG A 236 10.59 -0.03 29.11
N GLY A 237 10.38 1.26 28.87
CA GLY A 237 9.34 2.02 29.57
C GLY A 237 7.94 1.45 29.29
N ASP A 238 7.01 1.71 30.19
CA ASP A 238 5.61 1.29 30.05
C ASP A 238 4.94 2.01 28.88
N ILE A 239 4.30 1.25 27.99
CA ILE A 239 3.60 1.80 26.82
C ILE A 239 2.11 1.49 26.94
N ALA A 240 1.32 2.50 27.27
CA ALA A 240 -0.15 2.42 27.24
C ALA A 240 -0.70 3.03 25.94
N ASP A 241 -0.12 4.14 25.51
CA ASP A 241 -0.49 4.87 24.31
C ASP A 241 0.73 5.58 23.70
N LEU A 242 0.58 6.06 22.46
CA LEU A 242 1.55 6.86 21.72
C LEU A 242 0.84 8.07 21.14
N GLY A 243 1.08 9.26 21.68
CA GLY A 243 0.38 10.48 21.23
C GLY A 243 -1.14 10.42 21.43
N GLY A 244 -1.61 9.71 22.45
CA GLY A 244 -3.03 9.49 22.73
C GLY A 244 -3.68 8.33 21.95
N PHE A 245 -2.92 7.57 21.17
CA PHE A 245 -3.39 6.37 20.47
C PHE A 245 -3.00 5.10 21.23
N PRO A 246 -3.95 4.23 21.59
CA PRO A 246 -3.65 3.02 22.36
C PRO A 246 -2.60 2.14 21.68
N VAL A 247 -1.66 1.60 22.47
CA VAL A 247 -0.67 0.64 22.00
C VAL A 247 -0.92 -0.72 22.62
N THR A 248 -1.12 -1.73 21.78
CA THR A 248 -1.20 -3.13 22.20
C THR A 248 0.07 -3.86 21.82
N ILE A 249 0.72 -4.50 22.79
CA ILE A 249 1.91 -5.31 22.53
C ILE A 249 1.55 -6.79 22.68
N SER A 250 1.59 -7.54 21.58
CA SER A 250 1.33 -8.98 21.56
C SER A 250 2.51 -9.75 22.18
N PRO A 251 2.32 -10.48 23.28
CA PRO A 251 3.41 -11.23 23.93
C PRO A 251 3.88 -12.45 23.13
N ARG A 252 3.13 -12.89 22.12
CA ARG A 252 3.40 -14.15 21.39
C ARG A 252 4.06 -13.94 20.04
N ASN A 253 3.84 -12.77 19.42
CA ASN A 253 4.19 -12.51 18.03
C ASN A 253 5.15 -11.33 17.88
N ASP A 254 5.74 -10.85 18.99
CA ASP A 254 6.64 -9.70 19.04
C ASP A 254 6.17 -8.52 18.18
N LYS A 255 4.89 -8.17 18.39
CA LYS A 255 4.13 -7.23 17.57
C LYS A 255 3.58 -6.09 18.42
N TYR A 256 3.80 -4.87 17.96
CA TYR A 256 3.25 -3.63 18.51
C TYR A 256 2.16 -3.15 17.56
N ILE A 257 0.99 -2.84 18.09
CA ILE A 257 -0.14 -2.32 17.33
C ILE A 257 -0.51 -0.97 17.92
N ILE A 258 -0.34 0.09 17.14
CA ILE A 258 -0.83 1.44 17.45
C ILE A 258 -2.20 1.57 16.80
N ASP A 259 -3.24 1.62 17.62
CA ASP A 259 -4.62 1.70 17.18
C ASP A 259 -5.01 3.16 16.87
N LEU A 260 -5.32 3.44 15.60
CA LEU A 260 -5.69 4.78 15.13
C LEU A 260 -7.20 5.00 15.08
N ASP A 261 -8.03 4.03 15.47
CA ASP A 261 -9.49 4.01 15.32
C ASP A 261 -10.18 5.25 15.91
N SER A 262 -9.63 5.79 17.01
CA SER A 262 -10.15 7.01 17.66
C SER A 262 -10.13 8.26 16.78
N ALA A 263 -9.28 8.30 15.75
CA ALA A 263 -9.23 9.38 14.76
C ALA A 263 -9.65 8.89 13.37
N TYR A 264 -9.29 7.66 13.01
CA TYR A 264 -9.46 7.09 11.69
C TYR A 264 -9.97 5.64 11.81
N PRO A 265 -11.28 5.40 11.69
CA PRO A 265 -11.87 4.09 11.96
C PRO A 265 -11.24 2.94 11.17
N GLY A 266 -10.89 1.87 11.86
CA GLY A 266 -10.28 0.66 11.29
C GLY A 266 -8.82 0.81 10.85
N GLN A 267 -8.14 1.91 11.17
CA GLN A 267 -6.74 2.13 10.83
C GLN A 267 -5.81 1.76 11.98
N MET A 268 -4.64 1.23 11.65
CA MET A 268 -3.61 0.92 12.64
C MET A 268 -2.22 0.94 12.02
N ILE A 269 -1.21 1.11 12.87
CA ILE A 269 0.19 0.90 12.50
C ILE A 269 0.71 -0.30 13.29
N GLU A 270 1.27 -1.25 12.56
CA GLU A 270 1.87 -2.45 13.10
C GLU A 270 3.39 -2.37 13.00
N ILE A 271 4.07 -2.70 14.10
CA ILE A 271 5.50 -2.99 14.10
C ILE A 271 5.66 -4.46 14.50
N LYS A 272 6.32 -5.26 13.67
CA LYS A 272 6.63 -6.68 13.94
C LYS A 272 8.14 -6.83 14.04
N THR A 273 8.62 -7.62 15.00
CA THR A 273 10.03 -8.01 15.04
C THR A 273 10.17 -9.50 14.84
N TYR A 274 11.17 -9.92 14.05
CA TYR A 274 11.52 -11.31 13.88
C TYR A 274 13.04 -11.44 13.79
N LYS A 275 13.66 -12.11 14.75
CA LYS A 275 15.13 -12.07 14.92
C LYS A 275 15.60 -10.60 14.91
N GLU A 276 16.61 -10.25 14.12
CA GLU A 276 17.14 -8.89 14.01
C GLU A 276 16.28 -7.95 13.15
N PHE A 277 15.26 -8.48 12.47
CA PHE A 277 14.46 -7.75 11.50
C PHE A 277 13.28 -7.05 12.17
N VAL A 278 12.97 -5.86 11.67
CA VAL A 278 11.81 -5.07 12.05
C VAL A 278 10.99 -4.77 10.81
N GLY A 279 9.69 -5.05 10.85
CA GLY A 279 8.74 -4.65 9.84
C GLY A 279 7.78 -3.59 10.36
N VAL A 280 7.41 -2.63 9.53
CA VAL A 280 6.37 -1.64 9.79
C VAL A 280 5.29 -1.76 8.72
N LYS A 281 4.02 -1.85 9.13
CA LYS A 281 2.87 -1.95 8.23
C LYS A 281 1.80 -0.95 8.63
N ILE A 282 1.35 -0.14 7.68
CA ILE A 282 0.25 0.80 7.83
C ILE A 282 -0.97 0.16 7.20
N ILE A 283 -2.05 -0.02 7.97
CA ILE A 283 -3.24 -0.78 7.58
C ILE A 283 -4.43 0.16 7.53
N GLY A 284 -5.20 0.09 6.43
CA GLY A 284 -6.46 0.82 6.27
C GLY A 284 -6.30 2.29 5.94
N ALA A 285 -5.12 2.71 5.47
CA ALA A 285 -4.81 4.09 5.12
C ALA A 285 -5.83 4.69 4.14
N THR A 286 -6.14 5.98 4.33
CA THR A 286 -7.09 6.75 3.52
C THR A 286 -6.49 8.09 3.14
N GLU A 287 -7.10 8.76 2.16
CA GLU A 287 -6.70 10.13 1.81
C GLU A 287 -6.84 11.10 3.02
N GLU A 288 -7.82 10.89 3.89
CA GLU A 288 -8.00 11.72 5.09
C GLU A 288 -6.84 11.58 6.10
N SER A 289 -6.23 10.40 6.18
CA SER A 289 -5.18 10.09 7.16
C SER A 289 -3.77 10.22 6.61
N PHE A 290 -3.56 9.86 5.35
CA PHE A 290 -2.25 9.80 4.71
C PHE A 290 -2.20 10.54 3.37
N GLY A 291 -3.24 11.26 2.95
CA GLY A 291 -3.29 11.95 1.65
C GLY A 291 -2.22 13.02 1.44
N ASN A 292 -1.66 13.58 2.51
CA ASN A 292 -0.53 14.50 2.50
C ASN A 292 0.77 13.87 3.01
N ALA A 293 0.84 12.54 3.06
CA ALA A 293 2.04 11.82 3.45
C ALA A 293 3.18 12.09 2.46
N VAL A 294 4.39 12.25 2.99
CA VAL A 294 5.62 12.33 2.20
C VAL A 294 6.64 11.34 2.76
N GLY A 295 7.53 10.83 1.91
CA GLY A 295 8.55 9.87 2.31
C GLY A 295 8.93 8.94 1.17
N ILE A 296 9.76 7.95 1.48
CA ILE A 296 10.19 6.94 0.50
C ILE A 296 9.00 6.12 -0.05
N THR A 297 7.87 6.12 0.66
CA THR A 297 6.62 5.40 0.30
C THR A 297 5.79 6.08 -0.79
N GLY A 298 6.25 7.24 -1.27
CA GLY A 298 5.62 8.00 -2.37
C GLY A 298 4.42 8.83 -1.95
N ASP A 299 3.81 9.50 -2.93
CA ASP A 299 2.58 10.26 -2.76
C ASP A 299 1.36 9.34 -2.71
N PHE A 300 0.48 9.58 -1.73
CA PHE A 300 -0.67 8.72 -1.48
C PHE A 300 -1.68 8.69 -2.63
N ASN A 301 -1.89 9.84 -3.29
CA ASN A 301 -2.95 9.99 -4.27
C ASN A 301 -2.53 9.48 -5.66
N THR A 302 -1.30 9.81 -6.05
CA THR A 302 -0.75 9.56 -7.38
C THR A 302 0.13 8.32 -7.45
N GLY A 303 0.72 7.90 -6.33
CA GLY A 303 1.74 6.84 -6.28
C GLY A 303 3.14 7.30 -6.70
N ASN A 304 3.28 8.53 -7.21
CA ASN A 304 4.57 9.05 -7.65
C ASN A 304 5.54 9.17 -6.47
N THR A 305 6.78 8.76 -6.70
CA THR A 305 7.89 8.90 -5.78
C THR A 305 8.56 10.27 -5.99
N TYR A 306 8.35 11.20 -5.06
CA TYR A 306 8.90 12.56 -5.17
C TYR A 306 10.16 12.75 -4.32
N ALA A 307 11.00 13.67 -4.78
CA ALA A 307 12.02 14.29 -3.95
C ALA A 307 11.40 15.20 -2.88
N ARG A 308 12.22 15.65 -1.91
CA ARG A 308 11.77 16.53 -0.81
C ARG A 308 11.31 17.91 -1.29
N ASP A 309 11.62 18.29 -2.52
CA ASP A 309 11.10 19.50 -3.15
C ASP A 309 9.60 19.41 -3.51
N GLY A 310 9.01 18.21 -3.41
CA GLY A 310 7.61 17.91 -3.72
C GLY A 310 7.25 17.99 -5.20
N ASN A 311 8.22 18.08 -6.09
CA ASN A 311 8.01 18.30 -7.53
C ASN A 311 8.82 17.35 -8.42
N THR A 312 10.05 17.04 -8.03
CA THR A 312 10.93 16.18 -8.82
C THR A 312 10.53 14.73 -8.61
N VAL A 313 10.09 14.04 -9.68
CA VAL A 313 9.79 12.61 -9.64
C VAL A 313 11.09 11.81 -9.76
N LEU A 314 11.29 10.84 -8.85
CA LEU A 314 12.46 9.97 -8.76
C LEU A 314 12.07 8.54 -9.10
N ASN A 315 12.33 8.14 -10.36
CA ASN A 315 12.04 6.78 -10.83
C ASN A 315 13.14 5.77 -10.49
N ASP A 316 14.32 6.22 -10.07
CA ASP A 316 15.39 5.36 -9.58
C ASP A 316 15.26 5.21 -8.06
N PHE A 317 15.04 3.98 -7.59
CA PHE A 317 14.82 3.71 -6.17
C PHE A 317 16.07 3.88 -5.30
N ASN A 318 17.28 3.82 -5.88
CA ASN A 318 18.48 4.19 -5.15
C ASN A 318 18.52 5.71 -4.95
N GLU A 319 18.24 6.50 -6.00
CA GLU A 319 18.12 7.96 -5.86
C GLU A 319 17.03 8.34 -4.85
N LEU A 320 15.89 7.66 -4.88
CA LEU A 320 14.80 7.83 -3.91
C LEU A 320 15.22 7.51 -2.48
N GLY A 321 15.89 6.38 -2.26
CA GLY A 321 16.38 6.00 -0.93
C GLY A 321 17.44 6.96 -0.38
N MET A 322 18.33 7.47 -1.24
CA MET A 322 19.29 8.51 -0.86
C MET A 322 18.61 9.83 -0.50
N GLU A 323 17.61 10.24 -1.28
CA GLU A 323 16.85 11.47 -1.05
C GLU A 323 16.09 11.45 0.28
N TRP A 324 15.55 10.28 0.65
CA TRP A 324 14.82 10.08 1.90
C TRP A 324 15.69 9.62 3.07
N GLN A 325 17.02 9.73 2.98
CA GLN A 325 17.90 9.68 4.15
C GLN A 325 17.44 10.74 5.18
N VAL A 326 17.37 10.36 6.46
CA VAL A 326 16.99 11.27 7.55
C VAL A 326 17.94 12.46 7.61
N LEU A 327 17.37 13.66 7.57
CA LEU A 327 18.08 14.92 7.72
C LEU A 327 17.97 15.43 9.16
N PRO A 328 18.88 16.33 9.61
CA PRO A 328 18.74 16.98 10.91
C PRO A 328 17.40 17.68 11.13
N SER A 329 16.76 18.16 10.05
CA SER A 329 15.43 18.80 10.07
C SER A 329 14.27 17.83 10.28
N ASP A 330 14.47 16.53 10.08
CA ASP A 330 13.42 15.52 10.32
C ASP A 330 13.26 15.20 11.82
N GLY A 331 14.31 15.49 12.60
CA GLY A 331 14.35 15.29 14.05
C GLY A 331 14.95 13.94 14.43
N LYS A 332 15.50 13.87 15.64
CA LYS A 332 16.09 12.65 16.19
C LYS A 332 14.99 11.78 16.79
N LEU A 333 14.70 10.64 16.15
CA LEU A 333 13.71 9.67 16.64
C LEU A 333 14.32 8.41 17.26
N PHE A 334 15.59 8.11 16.97
CA PHE A 334 16.28 6.97 17.58
C PHE A 334 17.05 7.43 18.83
N HIS A 335 17.03 6.65 19.90
CA HIS A 335 17.74 6.92 21.15
C HIS A 335 19.25 7.10 20.91
N GLU A 336 19.83 6.22 20.09
CA GLU A 336 21.23 6.24 19.66
C GLU A 336 21.39 6.79 18.24
N MET A 337 22.49 7.52 18.04
CA MET A 337 22.92 7.94 16.70
C MET A 337 23.80 6.85 16.08
N ALA A 338 23.32 6.24 15.00
CA ALA A 338 24.07 5.27 14.21
C ALA A 338 24.65 5.92 12.95
N ARG A 339 25.83 5.49 12.50
CA ARG A 339 26.42 6.00 11.24
C ARG A 339 25.93 5.20 10.03
N PRO A 340 25.77 5.84 8.87
CA PRO A 340 26.03 7.25 8.57
C PRO A 340 24.87 8.19 8.99
N GLN A 341 25.19 9.46 9.23
CA GLN A 341 24.22 10.53 9.45
C GLN A 341 24.54 11.67 8.49
N PHE A 342 23.52 12.31 7.92
CA PHE A 342 23.71 13.45 7.02
C PHE A 342 24.65 14.50 7.65
N PRO A 343 25.68 15.00 6.93
CA PRO A 343 25.89 14.92 5.48
C PRO A 343 26.67 13.69 5.00
N GLU A 344 27.00 12.74 5.88
CA GLU A 344 27.52 11.44 5.45
C GLU A 344 26.38 10.66 4.82
N LEU A 345 26.52 10.37 3.52
CA LEU A 345 25.51 9.69 2.72
C LEU A 345 25.33 8.23 3.17
N CYS A 346 24.15 7.66 2.91
CA CYS A 346 23.90 6.23 3.11
C CYS A 346 25.01 5.40 2.45
N TYR A 347 25.47 4.37 3.15
CA TYR A 347 26.41 3.43 2.55
C TYR A 347 25.62 2.51 1.62
N LEU A 348 26.00 2.46 0.34
CA LEU A 348 25.42 1.55 -0.63
C LEU A 348 26.26 0.27 -0.75
N PRO A 349 25.67 -0.89 -1.08
CA PRO A 349 26.42 -2.10 -1.34
C PRO A 349 27.42 -1.91 -2.48
N GLU A 350 28.61 -2.49 -2.37
CA GLU A 350 29.62 -2.45 -3.44
C GLU A 350 29.13 -3.12 -4.73
N ASP A 351 28.22 -4.11 -4.60
CA ASP A 351 27.52 -4.77 -5.69
C ASP A 351 26.00 -4.72 -5.46
N PRO A 352 25.31 -3.68 -5.96
CA PRO A 352 23.87 -3.46 -5.75
C PRO A 352 22.99 -4.53 -6.40
N ARG A 353 23.51 -5.27 -7.39
CA ARG A 353 22.77 -6.33 -8.08
C ARG A 353 22.87 -7.67 -7.36
N GLY A 354 23.67 -7.74 -6.29
CA GLY A 354 23.94 -8.98 -5.58
C GLY A 354 24.40 -10.07 -6.53
N GLU A 355 25.11 -9.74 -7.62
CA GLU A 355 25.63 -10.71 -8.58
C GLU A 355 26.66 -11.55 -7.83
N ARG A 356 26.18 -12.61 -7.17
CA ARG A 356 26.98 -13.56 -6.39
C ARG A 356 28.16 -13.97 -7.24
N GLY A 357 29.29 -13.31 -7.02
CA GLY A 357 30.49 -13.52 -7.81
C GLY A 357 30.94 -14.96 -7.59
N ARG A 358 30.54 -15.86 -8.51
CA ARG A 358 30.97 -17.25 -8.68
C ARG A 358 31.55 -17.93 -7.43
N ARG A 359 30.81 -17.94 -6.31
CA ARG A 359 31.08 -18.84 -5.18
C ARG A 359 29.80 -19.61 -4.87
N LEU A 360 29.50 -20.54 -5.78
CA LEU A 360 28.42 -21.52 -5.67
C LEU A 360 28.53 -22.40 -4.41
N ASP A 361 29.66 -22.34 -3.69
CA ASP A 361 29.94 -23.16 -2.50
C ASP A 361 29.39 -22.57 -1.18
N GLU A 362 28.81 -21.36 -1.16
CA GLU A 362 28.26 -20.73 0.07
C GLU A 362 26.72 -20.74 0.15
N SER A 363 26.01 -21.19 -0.90
CA SER A 363 24.54 -21.29 -0.89
C SER A 363 24.11 -22.72 -0.56
N ASN A 364 23.62 -22.94 0.66
CA ASN A 364 23.11 -24.25 1.07
C ASN A 364 21.60 -24.40 0.80
N ILE A 365 20.87 -23.28 0.71
CA ILE A 365 19.44 -23.27 0.41
C ILE A 365 19.23 -22.96 -1.06
N THR A 366 18.42 -23.80 -1.72
CA THR A 366 17.99 -23.66 -3.11
C THR A 366 16.77 -22.75 -3.24
N LYS A 367 16.51 -22.26 -4.46
CA LYS A 367 15.32 -21.44 -4.73
C LYS A 367 14.03 -22.24 -4.50
N GLU A 368 14.04 -23.52 -4.84
CA GLU A 368 12.91 -24.43 -4.67
C GLU A 368 12.58 -24.66 -3.19
N GLU A 369 13.58 -24.78 -2.33
CA GLU A 369 13.40 -24.88 -0.88
C GLU A 369 12.82 -23.58 -0.29
N ALA A 370 13.30 -22.41 -0.75
CA ALA A 370 12.76 -21.12 -0.35
C ALA A 370 11.30 -20.93 -0.81
N GLU A 371 11.00 -21.24 -2.08
CA GLU A 371 9.65 -21.20 -2.64
C GLU A 371 8.70 -22.14 -1.87
N ALA A 372 9.16 -23.34 -1.48
CA ALA A 372 8.38 -24.27 -0.69
C ALA A 372 8.12 -23.77 0.74
N ALA A 373 9.10 -23.13 1.38
CA ALA A 373 8.93 -22.54 2.72
C ALA A 373 7.91 -21.39 2.71
N CYS A 374 7.94 -20.54 1.69
CA CYS A 374 7.06 -19.37 1.57
C CYS A 374 5.71 -19.66 0.92
N ALA A 375 5.43 -20.90 0.50
CA ALA A 375 4.22 -21.27 -0.25
C ALA A 375 2.90 -21.03 0.52
N GLY A 376 2.95 -20.95 1.85
CA GLY A 376 1.80 -20.69 2.71
C GLY A 376 1.39 -19.22 2.83
N LEU A 377 2.16 -18.29 2.25
CA LEU A 377 1.87 -16.85 2.28
C LEU A 377 0.89 -16.49 1.15
N ASP A 378 -0.26 -15.92 1.54
CA ASP A 378 -1.34 -15.54 0.62
C ASP A 378 -1.01 -14.28 -0.18
N ASP A 379 -0.33 -13.32 0.44
CA ASP A 379 0.08 -12.07 -0.18
C ASP A 379 1.35 -12.27 -1.03
N GLU A 380 1.30 -11.79 -2.29
CA GLU A 380 2.40 -11.99 -3.24
C GLU A 380 3.65 -11.17 -2.87
N PHE A 381 3.47 -9.99 -2.28
CA PHE A 381 4.59 -9.18 -1.78
C PHE A 381 5.29 -9.92 -0.65
N ASP A 382 4.53 -10.43 0.33
CA ASP A 382 5.08 -11.20 1.44
C ASP A 382 5.77 -12.48 0.95
N ARG A 383 5.19 -13.17 -0.04
CA ARG A 383 5.79 -14.37 -0.61
C ARG A 383 7.10 -14.09 -1.35
N LYS A 384 7.16 -13.03 -2.17
CA LYS A 384 8.38 -12.65 -2.89
C LYS A 384 9.49 -12.22 -1.95
N GLY A 385 9.15 -11.38 -0.96
CA GLY A 385 10.11 -10.93 0.03
C GLY A 385 10.64 -12.10 0.86
N CYS A 386 9.76 -13.00 1.31
CA CYS A 386 10.15 -14.21 2.01
C CYS A 386 11.17 -15.07 1.23
N ILE A 387 10.95 -15.29 -0.07
CA ILE A 387 11.87 -16.08 -0.89
C ILE A 387 13.23 -15.39 -0.98
N TYR A 388 13.23 -14.07 -1.20
CA TYR A 388 14.47 -13.31 -1.33
C TYR A 388 15.24 -13.26 -0.01
N ASP A 389 14.59 -12.97 1.11
CA ASP A 389 15.17 -12.98 2.45
C ASP A 389 15.77 -14.34 2.80
N ILE A 390 15.07 -15.46 2.53
CA ILE A 390 15.62 -16.81 2.75
C ILE A 390 16.91 -17.01 1.94
N LEU A 391 16.92 -16.57 0.68
CA LEU A 391 18.10 -16.68 -0.18
C LEU A 391 19.23 -15.73 0.26
N ALA A 392 18.93 -14.51 0.71
CA ALA A 392 19.92 -13.54 1.15
C ALA A 392 20.57 -13.96 2.48
N THR A 393 19.76 -14.43 3.43
CA THR A 393 20.17 -14.84 4.78
C THR A 393 20.70 -16.27 4.85
N GLN A 394 20.31 -17.12 3.88
CA GLN A 394 20.49 -18.57 3.94
C GLN A 394 19.83 -19.19 5.18
N ASP A 395 18.60 -18.77 5.50
CA ASP A 395 17.85 -19.21 6.67
C ASP A 395 16.36 -19.42 6.36
N LEU A 396 15.89 -20.68 6.33
CA LEU A 396 14.49 -21.04 6.03
C LEU A 396 13.49 -20.51 7.06
N ASP A 397 13.92 -20.23 8.28
CA ASP A 397 13.02 -19.75 9.33
C ASP A 397 12.59 -18.29 9.07
N MET A 398 13.22 -17.58 8.12
CA MET A 398 12.84 -16.22 7.71
C MET A 398 11.39 -16.09 7.23
N VAL A 399 10.73 -17.20 6.89
CA VAL A 399 9.27 -17.22 6.69
C VAL A 399 8.49 -16.59 7.85
N GLY A 400 9.00 -16.66 9.09
CA GLY A 400 8.34 -16.06 10.26
C GLY A 400 8.38 -14.53 10.31
N ALA A 401 9.21 -13.88 9.49
CA ALA A 401 9.23 -12.42 9.34
C ALA A 401 7.99 -11.91 8.59
N TYR A 402 7.38 -12.76 7.78
CA TYR A 402 6.15 -12.54 7.02
C TYR A 402 4.97 -13.15 7.78
#